data_AF-A0A3P8D7E2-F1
#
_entry.id   AF-A0A3P8D7E2-F1
#
_cell.length_a   1.000
_cell.length_b   1.000
_cell.length_c   1.000
_cell.angle_alpha   90.00
_cell.angle_beta   90.00
_cell.angle_gamma   90.00
#
_symmetry.space_group_name_H-M   'P 1'
#
loop_
_entity.id
_entity.type
_entity.pdbx_description
1 polymer ?
#
loop_
_entity_poly.entity_id
_entity_poly.type
_entity_poly.pdbx_seq_one_letter_code
_entity_poly.pdbx_strand_id
1 'polypeptide(L)' 'MKKGDLSNCHNYRGISLLSIQGKVFNRVLLNRMKDCVEAQLRDQQAGFRKD' A
#
# COMPACT_ATOMS: atom_id res chain seq x y z
N MET A 1 -13.58 -0.61 17.33
CA MET A 1 -13.88 -1.55 16.22
C MET A 1 -13.65 -2.97 16.71
N LYS A 2 -14.67 -3.83 16.71
CA LYS A 2 -14.48 -5.25 16.99
C LYS A 2 -13.71 -5.86 15.82
N LYS A 3 -12.53 -6.43 16.08
CA LYS A 3 -11.84 -7.30 15.13
C LYS A 3 -12.83 -8.43 14.83
N GLY A 4 -13.21 -8.60 13.56
CA GLY A 4 -14.17 -9.63 13.16
C GLY A 4 -13.76 -11.02 13.66
N ASP A 5 -14.70 -11.95 13.63
CA ASP A 5 -14.48 -13.33 14.07
C ASP A 5 -13.27 -13.96 13.36
N LEU A 6 -12.25 -14.35 14.15
CA LEU A 6 -11.00 -14.93 13.66
C LEU A 6 -11.18 -16.36 13.14
N SER A 7 -12.28 -17.04 13.51
CA SER A 7 -12.62 -18.37 12.99
C SER A 7 -13.26 -18.31 11.60
N ASN A 8 -13.74 -17.13 11.18
CA ASN A 8 -14.35 -16.92 9.88
C ASN A 8 -13.28 -16.77 8.78
N CYS A 9 -12.97 -17.89 8.12
CA CYS A 9 -11.99 -17.98 7.03
C CYS A 9 -12.43 -17.28 5.74
N HIS A 10 -13.69 -16.83 5.59
CA HIS A 10 -14.14 -16.10 4.40
C HIS A 10 -13.43 -14.75 4.19
N ASN A 11 -12.75 -14.23 5.22
CA ASN A 11 -12.02 -12.96 5.16
C ASN A 11 -10.51 -13.13 4.89
N TYR A 12 -10.04 -14.33 4.54
CA TYR A 12 -8.63 -14.54 4.25
C TYR A 12 -8.25 -13.87 2.94
N ARG A 13 -7.38 -12.85 3.02
CA ARG A 13 -6.78 -12.19 1.85
C ARG A 13 -5.36 -12.69 1.66
N GLY A 14 -5.11 -13.40 0.57
CA GLY A 14 -3.76 -13.82 0.19
C GLY A 14 -2.84 -12.59 0.03
N ILE A 15 -1.62 -12.70 0.55
CA ILE A 15 -0.58 -11.68 0.37
C ILE A 15 0.56 -12.25 -0.46
N SER A 16 1.08 -11.47 -1.39
CA SER A 16 2.30 -11.80 -2.14
C SER A 16 3.49 -11.15 -1.45
N LEU A 17 4.46 -11.97 -1.04
CA LEU A 17 5.69 -11.48 -0.43
C LEU A 17 6.76 -11.28 -1.51
N LEU A 18 7.31 -10.06 -1.55
CA LEU A 18 8.46 -9.77 -2.40
C LEU A 18 9.75 -10.25 -1.74
N SER A 19 10.71 -10.63 -2.58
CA SER A 19 12.10 -10.83 -2.16
C SER A 19 12.68 -9.54 -1.56
N ILE A 20 13.76 -9.67 -0.79
CA ILE A 20 14.45 -8.52 -0.18
C ILE A 20 14.83 -7.49 -1.26
N GLN A 21 15.38 -7.98 -2.38
CA GLN A 21 15.76 -7.14 -3.53
C GLN A 21 14.54 -6.43 -4.13
N GLY A 22 13.42 -7.14 -4.30
CA GLY A 22 12.17 -6.56 -4.80
C GLY A 22 11.61 -5.47 -3.89
N LYS A 23 11.71 -5.62 -2.56
CA LYS A 23 11.30 -4.57 -1.60
C LYS A 23 12.15 -3.31 -1.72
N VAL A 24 13.47 -3.47 -1.82
CA VAL A 24 14.41 -2.34 -1.99
C VAL A 24 14.13 -1.62 -3.30
N PHE A 25 14.01 -2.38 -4.40
CA PHE A 25 13.71 -1.83 -5.72
C PHE A 25 12.39 -1.05 -5.73
N ASN A 26 11.33 -1.63 -5.19
CA ASN A 26 10.03 -0.96 -5.11
C ASN A 26 10.09 0.34 -4.29
N ARG A 27 10.88 0.38 -3.21
CA ARG A 27 11.04 1.62 -2.43
C ARG A 27 11.74 2.72 -3.22
N VAL A 28 12.80 2.37 -3.97
CA VAL A 28 13.49 3.32 -4.85
C VAL A 28 12.55 3.83 -5.93
N LEU A 29 11.80 2.93 -6.58
CA LEU A 29 10.85 3.29 -7.61
C LEU A 29 9.74 4.21 -7.07
N LEU A 30 9.15 3.83 -5.92
CA LEU A 30 8.11 4.62 -5.26
C LEU A 30 8.60 6.04 -4.96
N ASN A 31 9.81 6.19 -4.41
CA ASN A 31 10.38 7.50 -4.08
C ASN A 31 10.59 8.37 -5.32
N ARG A 32 10.96 7.79 -6.47
CA ARG A 32 11.14 8.53 -7.72
C ARG A 32 9.82 8.97 -8.33
N MET A 33 8.78 8.16 -8.21
CA MET A 33 7.47 8.46 -8.79
C MET A 33 6.61 9.36 -7.90
N LYS A 34 6.94 9.46 -6.60
CA LYS A 34 6.11 10.10 -5.59
C LYS A 34 5.64 11.50 -6.00
N ASP A 35 6.55 12.38 -6.38
CA ASP A 35 6.22 13.78 -6.68
C ASP A 35 5.33 13.92 -7.93
N CYS A 36 5.57 13.09 -8.94
CA CYS A 36 4.78 13.04 -10.16
C CYS A 36 3.35 12.55 -9.89
N VAL A 37 3.21 11.50 -9.08
CA VAL A 37 1.90 10.96 -8.69
C VAL A 37 1.15 11.95 -7.82
N GLU A 38 1.84 12.65 -6.92
CA GLU A 38 1.20 13.58 -6.00
C GLU A 38 0.65 14.83 -6.69
N ALA A 39 1.35 15.31 -7.73
CA ALA A 39 0.86 16.39 -8.58
C ALA A 39 -0.42 16.02 -9.38
N GLN A 40 -0.72 14.74 -9.54
CA GLN A 40 -1.88 14.25 -10.30
C GLN A 40 -3.06 13.81 -9.39
N LEU A 41 -2.83 13.71 -8.09
CA LEU A 41 -3.81 13.18 -7.14
C LEU A 41 -4.88 14.22 -6.77
N ARG A 42 -6.15 13.81 -6.85
CA ARG A 42 -7.31 14.66 -6.49
C ARG A 42 -7.38 14.92 -5.00
N ASP A 43 -7.68 16.14 -4.59
CA ASP A 43 -7.71 16.57 -3.18
C ASP A 43 -8.60 15.71 -2.27
N GLN A 44 -9.63 15.06 -2.82
CA GLN A 44 -10.53 14.15 -2.09
C GLN A 44 -9.87 12.81 -1.72
N GLN A 45 -8.73 12.46 -2.30
CA GLN A 45 -7.98 11.26 -1.93
C GLN A 45 -7.10 11.54 -0.71
N ALA A 46 -7.53 11.04 0.45
CA ALA A 46 -6.80 11.16 1.72
C ALA A 46 -5.81 10.02 1.98
N GLY A 47 -6.01 8.85 1.36
CA GLY A 47 -5.14 7.69 1.55
C GLY A 47 -3.89 7.75 0.70
N PHE A 48 -2.76 7.29 1.25
CA PHE A 48 -1.45 7.20 0.57
C PHE A 48 -0.89 8.55 0.09
N ARG A 49 -1.34 9.65 0.68
CA ARG A 49 -0.75 10.99 0.56
C ARG A 49 0.54 11.07 1.39
N LYS A 50 1.39 12.06 1.11
CA LYS A 50 2.40 12.47 2.10
C LYS A 50 1.66 13.06 3.33
N ASP A 51 2.20 12.85 4.53
CA ASP A 51 1.76 13.55 5.75
C ASP A 51 1.98 15.07 5.63
#